data_AF-A0A2X1RSK9-F1
#
_entry.id   AF-A0A2X1RSK9-F1
#
_cell.length_a   1.000
_cell.length_b   1.000
_cell.length_c   1.000
_cell.angle_alpha   90.00
_cell.angle_beta   90.00
_cell.angle_gamma   90.00
#
_symmetry.space_group_name_H-M   'P 1'
#
loop_
_entity.id
_entity.type
_entity.pdbx_description
1 polymer ?
#
loop_
_entity_poly.entity_id
_entity_poly.type
_entity_poly.pdbx_seq_one_letter_code
_entity_poly.pdbx_strand_id
1 'polypeptide(L)'
;MVSIAVIFEPLSSAHVNPAVTIDFWEVGKFPTELVLVYIIAQCIGAFIVALIVWLLFKDHLDEEENQNCQLGSFATIATNSNNLRNLLSEIVTTFSLLFILFTLNHQQPTNGVAMFFVFTGVAGGVMSFGGLTSYAINPARDFMLRLIHAIMPIFIFID
;
A
#
# COMPACT_ATOMS: atom_id res chain seq x y z
N MET A 1 -6.70 -2.72 -3.02
CA MET A 1 -5.67 -3.76 -2.78
C MET A 1 -6.28 -5.15 -2.59
N VAL A 2 -7.18 -5.37 -1.63
CA VAL A 2 -7.72 -6.73 -1.35
C VAL A 2 -8.48 -7.34 -2.53
N SER A 3 -9.27 -6.55 -3.28
CA SER A 3 -9.94 -7.04 -4.49
C SER A 3 -8.96 -7.45 -5.60
N ILE A 4 -7.83 -6.74 -5.74
CA ILE A 4 -6.76 -7.11 -6.68
C ILE A 4 -6.17 -8.45 -6.25
N ALA A 5 -5.93 -8.64 -4.96
CA ALA A 5 -5.45 -9.92 -4.46
C ALA A 5 -6.47 -11.05 -4.73
N VAL A 6 -7.77 -10.84 -4.53
CA VAL A 6 -8.79 -11.86 -4.89
C VAL A 6 -8.74 -12.24 -6.38
N ILE A 7 -8.51 -11.27 -7.26
CA ILE A 7 -8.49 -11.49 -8.72
C ILE A 7 -7.21 -12.20 -9.17
N PHE A 8 -6.05 -11.80 -8.63
CA PHE A 8 -4.74 -12.21 -9.14
C PHE A 8 -4.00 -13.23 -8.28
N GLU A 9 -4.53 -13.61 -7.11
CA GLU A 9 -3.93 -14.62 -6.21
C GLU A 9 -3.67 -15.95 -6.94
N PRO A 10 -4.61 -16.52 -7.73
CA PRO A 10 -4.36 -17.80 -8.41
C PRO A 10 -3.25 -17.75 -9.47
N LEU A 11 -2.89 -16.55 -9.94
CA LEU A 11 -1.90 -16.36 -11.00
C LEU A 11 -0.51 -16.06 -10.48
N SER A 12 -0.42 -15.37 -9.33
CA SER A 12 0.84 -14.75 -8.89
C SER A 12 1.03 -14.74 -7.38
N SER A 13 0.07 -15.29 -6.61
CA SER A 13 -0.08 -15.09 -5.15
C SER A 13 -0.39 -13.65 -4.72
N ALA A 14 -0.36 -12.70 -5.67
CA ALA A 14 -0.77 -11.30 -5.53
C ALA A 14 -0.39 -10.66 -4.18
N HIS A 15 0.91 -10.58 -3.87
CA HIS A 15 1.32 -9.92 -2.62
C HIS A 15 0.94 -8.44 -2.60
N VAL A 16 1.03 -7.77 -3.75
CA VAL A 16 0.73 -6.33 -3.98
C VAL A 16 1.37 -5.40 -2.94
N ASN A 17 2.42 -5.85 -2.24
CA ASN A 17 3.04 -5.18 -1.12
C ASN A 17 4.48 -5.72 -0.94
N PRO A 18 5.51 -4.85 -0.98
CA PRO A 18 6.89 -5.27 -0.77
C PRO A 18 7.12 -5.94 0.58
N ALA A 19 6.46 -5.47 1.65
CA ALA A 19 6.59 -6.07 2.99
C ALA A 19 6.07 -7.50 3.02
N VAL A 20 4.94 -7.78 2.36
CA VAL A 20 4.39 -9.14 2.21
C VAL A 20 5.30 -10.02 1.36
N THR A 21 5.94 -9.45 0.33
CA THR A 21 6.89 -10.19 -0.51
C THR A 21 8.12 -10.62 0.26
N ILE A 22 8.65 -9.73 1.10
CA ILE A 22 9.78 -10.03 1.97
C ILE A 22 9.40 -11.07 3.03
N ASP A 23 8.23 -10.94 3.65
CA ASP A 23 7.72 -11.90 4.64
C ASP A 23 7.62 -13.31 4.04
N PHE A 24 6.96 -13.47 2.89
CA PHE A 24 6.84 -14.76 2.20
C PHE A 24 8.19 -15.31 1.74
N TRP A 25 9.12 -14.44 1.34
CA TRP A 25 10.49 -14.85 1.02
C TRP A 25 11.25 -15.36 2.25
N GLU A 26 11.18 -14.64 3.37
CA GLU A 26 11.86 -14.99 4.63
C GLU A 26 11.39 -16.35 5.18
N VAL A 27 10.09 -16.65 5.07
CA VAL A 27 9.53 -17.96 5.48
C VAL A 27 9.70 -19.07 4.43
N GLY A 28 10.46 -18.81 3.36
CA GLY A 28 10.75 -19.80 2.30
C GLY A 28 9.56 -20.16 1.42
N LYS A 29 8.56 -19.27 1.33
CA LYS A 29 7.34 -19.43 0.52
C LYS A 29 7.36 -18.63 -0.78
N PHE A 30 8.44 -17.90 -1.06
CA PHE A 30 8.60 -17.14 -2.30
C PHE A 30 10.02 -17.27 -2.88
N PRO A 31 10.20 -17.46 -4.20
CA PRO A 31 11.53 -17.63 -4.81
C PRO A 31 12.39 -16.37 -4.71
N THR A 32 13.64 -16.52 -4.26
CA THR A 32 14.59 -15.40 -4.06
C THR A 32 14.82 -14.60 -5.35
N GLU A 33 14.95 -15.30 -6.47
CA GLU A 33 15.19 -14.71 -7.79
C GLU A 33 14.05 -13.81 -8.28
N LEU A 34 12.83 -13.99 -7.74
CA LEU A 34 11.67 -13.19 -8.11
C LEU A 34 11.48 -11.96 -7.21
N VAL A 35 12.06 -11.92 -6.00
CA VAL A 35 11.79 -10.87 -5.00
C VAL A 35 11.95 -9.47 -5.57
N LEU A 36 13.09 -9.18 -6.21
CA LEU A 36 13.38 -7.86 -6.74
C LEU A 36 12.42 -7.48 -7.89
N VAL A 37 12.21 -8.39 -8.83
CA VAL A 37 11.32 -8.16 -9.98
C VAL A 37 9.87 -7.96 -9.52
N TYR A 38 9.45 -8.69 -8.49
CA TYR A 38 8.12 -8.61 -7.93
C TYR A 38 7.88 -7.28 -7.21
N ILE A 39 8.86 -6.77 -6.45
CA ILE A 39 8.83 -5.42 -5.85
C ILE A 39 8.81 -4.33 -6.93
N ILE A 40 9.62 -4.47 -7.99
CA ILE A 40 9.62 -3.52 -9.11
C ILE A 40 8.24 -3.50 -9.80
N ALA A 41 7.65 -4.66 -10.06
CA ALA A 41 6.31 -4.76 -10.65
C ALA A 41 5.24 -4.10 -9.77
N GLN A 42 5.32 -4.26 -8.45
CA GLN A 42 4.42 -3.58 -7.50
C GLN A 42 4.59 -2.06 -7.55
N CYS A 43 5.83 -1.57 -7.62
CA CYS A 43 6.13 -0.15 -7.75
C CYS A 43 5.59 0.42 -9.07
N ILE A 44 5.81 -0.27 -10.20
CA ILE A 44 5.29 0.14 -11.51
C ILE A 44 3.75 0.19 -11.49
N GLY A 45 3.10 -0.83 -10.92
CA GLY A 45 1.64 -0.85 -10.79
C GLY A 45 1.12 0.32 -9.94
N ALA A 46 1.75 0.58 -8.79
CA ALA A 46 1.39 1.70 -7.92
C ALA A 46 1.59 3.06 -8.62
N PHE A 47 2.67 3.21 -9.38
CA PHE A 47 2.94 4.42 -10.18
C PHE A 47 1.88 4.65 -11.25
N ILE A 48 1.55 3.62 -12.04
CA ILE A 48 0.54 3.72 -13.12
C ILE A 48 -0.82 4.10 -12.55
N VAL A 49 -1.25 3.42 -11.47
CA VAL A 49 -2.54 3.72 -10.83
C VAL A 49 -2.55 5.14 -10.26
N ALA A 50 -1.47 5.58 -9.62
CA ALA A 50 -1.36 6.94 -9.10
C ALA A 50 -1.45 8.00 -10.22
N LEU A 51 -0.82 7.76 -11.36
CA LEU A 51 -0.93 8.63 -12.53
C LEU A 51 -2.38 8.68 -13.06
N ILE A 52 -3.06 7.55 -13.15
CA ILE A 52 -4.47 7.48 -13.57
C ILE A 52 -5.36 8.28 -12.61
N VAL A 53 -5.23 8.06 -11.30
CA VAL A 53 -6.03 8.79 -10.30
C VAL A 53 -5.72 10.29 -10.37
N TRP A 54 -4.46 10.67 -10.49
CA TRP A 54 -4.11 12.09 -10.67
C TRP A 54 -4.79 12.71 -11.90
N LEU A 55 -4.75 12.04 -13.06
CA LEU A 55 -5.42 12.52 -14.28
C LEU A 55 -6.94 12.67 -14.07
N LEU A 56 -7.57 11.73 -13.38
CA LEU A 56 -9.01 11.77 -13.12
C LEU A 56 -9.42 12.86 -12.13
N PHE A 57 -8.54 13.23 -11.20
CA PHE A 57 -8.81 14.21 -10.15
C PHE A 57 -8.12 15.56 -10.38
N LYS A 58 -7.52 15.80 -11.56
CA LYS A 58 -6.67 16.95 -11.85
C LYS A 58 -7.30 18.28 -11.46
N ASP A 59 -8.52 18.54 -11.90
CA ASP A 59 -9.23 19.79 -11.62
C ASP A 59 -9.42 20.01 -10.11
N HIS A 60 -9.80 18.95 -9.37
CA HIS A 60 -9.99 19.03 -7.91
C HIS A 60 -8.67 19.29 -7.17
N LEU A 61 -7.56 18.76 -7.69
CA LEU A 61 -6.25 18.94 -7.09
C LEU A 61 -5.72 20.34 -7.36
N ASP A 62 -5.96 20.90 -8.54
CA ASP A 62 -5.56 22.26 -8.89
C ASP A 62 -6.31 23.32 -8.06
N GLU A 63 -7.57 23.05 -7.70
CA GLU A 63 -8.39 23.90 -6.84
C GLU A 63 -8.00 23.82 -5.35
N GLU A 64 -7.31 22.74 -4.92
CA GLU A 64 -6.90 22.57 -3.53
C GLU A 64 -5.60 23.33 -3.25
N GLU A 65 -5.66 24.38 -2.43
CA GLU A 65 -4.49 25.19 -2.10
C GLU A 65 -3.56 24.50 -1.07
N ASN A 66 -4.07 23.56 -0.27
CA ASN A 66 -3.30 22.89 0.75
C ASN A 66 -2.54 21.69 0.18
N GLN A 67 -1.23 21.84 0.02
CA GLN A 67 -0.34 20.77 -0.46
C GLN A 67 -0.40 19.48 0.36
N ASN A 68 -0.68 19.56 1.67
CA ASN A 68 -0.86 18.35 2.48
C ASN A 68 -2.20 17.67 2.19
N CYS A 69 -3.25 18.42 1.87
CA CYS A 69 -4.52 17.82 1.42
C CYS A 69 -4.34 17.15 0.04
N GLN A 70 -3.64 17.82 -0.89
CA GLN A 70 -3.29 17.23 -2.18
C GLN A 70 -2.49 15.93 -2.00
N LEU A 71 -1.37 15.96 -1.25
CA LEU A 71 -0.56 14.77 -1.01
C LEU A 71 -1.33 13.69 -0.25
N GLY A 72 -2.13 14.06 0.75
CA GLY A 72 -2.91 13.15 1.59
C GLY A 72 -4.03 12.41 0.85
N SER A 73 -4.45 12.92 -0.31
CA SER A 73 -5.39 12.21 -1.19
C SER A 73 -4.75 11.00 -1.88
N PHE A 74 -3.42 10.97 -1.98
CA PHE A 74 -2.66 9.87 -2.60
C PHE A 74 -1.83 9.10 -1.59
N ALA A 75 -0.91 9.75 -0.89
CA ALA A 75 0.04 9.15 0.02
C ALA A 75 -0.38 9.37 1.49
N THR A 76 0.31 8.71 2.41
CA THR A 76 0.03 8.91 3.82
C THR A 76 0.65 10.19 4.37
N ILE A 77 0.02 10.77 5.39
CA ILE A 77 0.58 11.91 6.13
C ILE A 77 0.42 11.64 7.60
N ALA A 78 1.50 11.78 8.35
CA ALA A 78 1.44 11.68 9.79
C ALA A 78 0.74 12.90 10.38
N THR A 79 -0.19 12.67 11.30
CA THR A 79 -0.90 13.75 12.01
C THR A 79 0.05 14.57 12.87
N ASN A 80 1.06 13.93 13.45
CA ASN A 80 2.09 14.57 14.26
C ASN A 80 3.49 14.24 13.73
N SER A 81 4.42 15.18 13.82
CA SER A 81 5.80 15.07 13.29
C SER A 81 6.75 14.23 14.15
N ASN A 82 6.24 13.31 14.98
CA ASN A 82 7.10 12.46 15.82
C ASN A 82 7.52 11.19 15.07
N ASN A 83 8.67 11.26 14.40
CA ASN A 83 9.20 10.19 13.56
C ASN A 83 9.31 8.83 14.26
N LEU A 84 9.73 8.81 15.54
CA LEU A 84 9.86 7.55 16.28
C LEU A 84 8.49 6.90 16.50
N ARG A 85 7.48 7.68 16.93
CA ARG A 85 6.13 7.15 17.15
C ARG A 85 5.46 6.75 15.84
N ASN A 86 5.70 7.49 14.77
CA ASN A 86 5.18 7.19 13.44
C ASN A 86 5.78 5.89 12.91
N LEU A 87 7.10 5.70 13.06
CA LEU A 87 7.78 4.46 12.72
C LEU A 87 7.23 3.28 13.52
N LEU A 88 7.07 3.42 14.84
CA LEU A 88 6.50 2.38 15.68
C LEU A 88 5.06 2.02 15.27
N SER A 89 4.25 3.01 14.91
CA SER A 89 2.89 2.80 14.37
C SER A 89 2.92 1.95 13.10
N GLU A 90 3.76 2.30 12.12
CA GLU A 90 3.89 1.55 10.87
C GLU A 90 4.46 0.13 11.08
N ILE A 91 5.39 -0.05 12.04
CA ILE A 91 5.88 -1.39 12.42
C ILE A 91 4.74 -2.25 12.97
N VAL A 92 3.98 -1.74 13.95
CA VAL A 92 2.89 -2.49 14.60
C VAL A 92 1.78 -2.84 13.62
N THR A 93 1.41 -1.89 12.76
CA THR A 93 0.34 -2.09 11.77
C THR A 93 0.75 -3.04 10.65
N THR A 94 1.97 -2.92 10.14
CA THR A 94 2.51 -3.85 9.15
C THR A 94 2.67 -5.24 9.74
N PHE A 95 3.21 -5.37 10.96
CA PHE A 95 3.30 -6.65 11.66
C PHE A 95 1.93 -7.32 11.82
N SER A 96 0.90 -6.56 12.20
CA SER A 96 -0.45 -7.09 12.36
C SER A 96 -1.00 -7.65 11.04
N LEU A 97 -0.75 -6.96 9.91
CA LEU A 97 -1.12 -7.47 8.57
C LEU A 97 -0.38 -8.76 8.24
N LEU A 98 0.95 -8.79 8.42
CA LEU A 98 1.76 -9.98 8.14
C LEU A 98 1.35 -11.16 9.03
N PHE A 99 1.06 -10.91 10.31
CA PHE A 99 0.60 -11.92 11.25
C PHE A 99 -0.77 -12.52 10.85
N ILE A 100 -1.69 -11.69 10.34
CA ILE A 100 -2.96 -12.17 9.77
C ILE A 100 -2.68 -13.09 8.58
N LEU A 101 -1.85 -12.65 7.63
CA LEU A 101 -1.52 -13.45 6.44
C LEU A 101 -0.84 -14.77 6.79
N PHE A 102 0.11 -14.75 7.72
CA PHE A 102 0.80 -15.92 8.23
C PHE A 102 -0.19 -16.91 8.88
N THR A 103 -1.08 -16.41 9.73
CA THR A 103 -2.10 -17.25 10.40
C THR A 103 -3.06 -17.86 9.39
N LEU A 104 -3.50 -17.10 8.39
CA LEU A 104 -4.39 -17.61 7.34
C LEU A 104 -3.69 -18.67 6.47
N ASN A 105 -2.41 -18.49 6.17
CA ASN A 105 -1.60 -19.49 5.47
C ASN A 105 -1.43 -20.77 6.30
N HIS A 106 -1.41 -20.68 7.63
CA HIS A 106 -1.37 -21.87 8.49
C HIS A 106 -2.74 -22.56 8.61
N GLN A 107 -3.82 -21.79 8.80
CA GLN A 107 -5.16 -22.31 9.01
C GLN A 107 -5.84 -22.83 7.74
N GLN A 108 -5.44 -22.32 6.56
CA GLN A 108 -5.99 -22.71 5.26
C GLN A 108 -7.54 -22.74 5.24
N PRO A 109 -8.21 -21.62 5.59
CA PRO A 109 -9.67 -21.59 5.64
C PRO A 109 -10.27 -21.73 4.23
N THR A 110 -11.56 -22.07 4.16
CA THR A 110 -12.30 -22.23 2.89
C THR A 110 -12.11 -21.03 1.96
N ASN A 111 -12.11 -21.29 0.65
CA ASN A 111 -11.96 -20.28 -0.39
C ASN A 111 -12.84 -19.04 -0.16
N GLY A 112 -12.22 -17.87 -0.29
CA GLY A 112 -12.85 -16.57 -0.06
C GLY A 112 -12.85 -16.10 1.40
N VAL A 113 -12.84 -17.01 2.38
CA VAL A 113 -12.84 -16.66 3.81
C VAL A 113 -11.52 -15.99 4.22
N ALA A 114 -10.39 -16.48 3.72
CA ALA A 114 -9.09 -15.86 3.98
C ALA A 114 -9.09 -14.37 3.59
N MET A 115 -9.57 -14.06 2.39
CA MET A 115 -9.58 -12.70 1.86
C MET A 115 -10.56 -11.78 2.57
N PHE A 116 -11.65 -12.33 3.12
CA PHE A 116 -12.53 -11.58 4.01
C PHE A 116 -11.80 -11.14 5.29
N PHE A 117 -11.01 -12.02 5.91
CA PHE A 117 -10.21 -11.64 7.09
C PHE A 117 -9.08 -10.65 6.77
N VAL A 118 -8.45 -10.78 5.59
CA VAL A 118 -7.50 -9.76 5.13
C VAL A 118 -8.20 -8.42 4.94
N PHE A 119 -9.39 -8.41 4.33
CA PHE A 119 -10.20 -7.20 4.17
C PHE A 119 -10.56 -6.56 5.51
N THR A 120 -11.10 -7.33 6.45
CA THR A 120 -11.48 -6.81 7.77
C THR A 120 -10.28 -6.36 8.58
N GLY A 121 -9.14 -7.06 8.48
CA GLY A 121 -7.88 -6.66 9.10
C GLY A 121 -7.38 -5.31 8.57
N VAL A 122 -7.34 -5.14 7.25
CA VAL A 122 -6.95 -3.86 6.63
C VAL A 122 -7.94 -2.75 6.97
N ALA A 123 -9.25 -2.99 6.85
CA ALA A 123 -10.27 -1.99 7.16
C ALA A 123 -10.27 -1.59 8.65
N GLY A 124 -10.18 -2.57 9.54
CA GLY A 124 -10.05 -2.35 10.99
C GLY A 124 -8.78 -1.60 11.36
N GLY A 125 -7.68 -1.91 10.67
CA GLY A 125 -6.40 -1.20 10.80
C GLY A 125 -6.50 0.27 10.39
N VAL A 126 -7.11 0.58 9.24
CA VAL A 126 -7.37 1.96 8.82
C VAL A 126 -8.22 2.71 9.86
N MET A 127 -9.30 2.10 10.37
CA MET A 127 -10.15 2.73 11.38
C MET A 127 -9.43 2.96 12.72
N SER A 128 -8.50 2.08 13.08
CA SER A 128 -7.82 2.11 14.39
C SER A 128 -6.55 2.96 14.38
N PHE A 129 -5.79 2.95 13.28
CA PHE A 129 -4.46 3.56 13.18
C PHE A 129 -4.37 4.67 12.13
N GLY A 130 -5.41 4.89 11.33
CA GLY A 130 -5.43 5.94 10.30
C GLY A 130 -5.17 7.34 10.84
N GLY A 131 -5.60 7.62 12.07
CA GLY A 131 -5.35 8.91 12.74
C GLY A 131 -3.90 9.16 13.16
N LEU A 132 -3.01 8.16 13.08
CA LEU A 132 -1.58 8.31 13.41
C LEU A 132 -0.76 8.65 12.16
N THR A 133 -0.77 7.73 11.19
CA THR A 133 0.08 7.75 10.00
C THR A 133 -0.69 7.44 8.71
N SER A 134 -2.03 7.52 8.73
CA SER A 134 -2.91 7.14 7.61
C SER A 134 -2.76 5.68 7.13
N TYR A 135 -2.15 4.81 7.94
CA TYR A 135 -2.07 3.36 7.71
C TYR A 135 -1.39 3.01 6.37
N ALA A 136 -0.09 3.28 6.26
CA ALA A 136 0.64 3.11 5.00
C ALA A 136 0.81 1.62 4.65
N ILE A 137 1.34 0.82 5.60
CA ILE A 137 1.51 -0.65 5.61
C ILE A 137 2.17 -1.31 4.38
N ASN A 138 2.47 -0.53 3.34
CA ASN A 138 2.87 -0.99 2.03
C ASN A 138 3.84 0.03 1.40
N PRO A 139 5.14 -0.31 1.32
CA PRO A 139 6.16 0.59 0.79
C PRO A 139 5.89 1.06 -0.65
N ALA A 140 5.43 0.18 -1.55
CA ALA A 140 5.15 0.55 -2.93
C ALA A 140 3.97 1.54 -3.02
N ARG A 141 2.91 1.30 -2.23
CA ARG A 141 1.70 2.15 -2.16
C ARG A 141 1.97 3.55 -1.64
N ASP A 142 2.95 3.73 -0.76
CA ASP A 142 3.25 5.05 -0.21
C ASP A 142 4.34 5.77 -1.02
N PHE A 143 5.46 5.09 -1.28
CA PHE A 143 6.61 5.69 -1.95
C PHE A 143 6.30 6.14 -3.38
N MET A 144 5.64 5.30 -4.19
CA MET A 144 5.34 5.65 -5.59
C MET A 144 4.35 6.79 -5.71
N LEU A 145 3.40 6.90 -4.77
CA LEU A 145 2.39 7.96 -4.79
C LEU A 145 3.02 9.29 -4.37
N ARG A 146 3.97 9.29 -3.41
CA ARG A 146 4.82 10.46 -3.13
C ARG A 146 5.67 10.86 -4.33
N LEU A 147 6.23 9.88 -5.02
CA LEU A 147 7.04 10.14 -6.22
C LEU A 147 6.20 10.82 -7.30
N ILE A 148 4.99 10.29 -7.59
CA ILE A 148 4.04 10.93 -8.50
C ILE A 148 3.78 12.35 -8.03
N HIS A 149 3.37 12.56 -6.77
CA HIS A 149 3.10 13.89 -6.22
C HIS A 149 4.27 14.87 -6.42
N ALA A 150 5.50 14.41 -6.20
CA ALA A 150 6.70 15.23 -6.36
C ALA A 150 6.98 15.62 -7.82
N ILE A 151 6.59 14.80 -8.80
CA ILE A 151 6.82 15.07 -10.23
C ILE A 151 5.63 15.75 -10.92
N MET A 152 4.43 15.76 -10.33
CA MET A 152 3.24 16.38 -10.94
C MET A 152 3.46 17.84 -11.37
N PRO A 153 4.12 18.71 -10.59
CA PRO A 153 4.36 20.10 -10.99
C PRO A 153 5.17 20.24 -12.30
N ILE A 154 5.92 19.20 -12.69
CA ILE A 154 6.71 19.19 -13.93
C ILE A 154 5.81 18.97 -15.16
N PHE A 155 4.69 18.26 -15.01
CA PHE A 155 3.75 17.97 -16.09
C PHE A 155 2.75 19.11 -16.38
N ILE A 156 2.71 20.14 -15.52
CA ILE A 156 1.83 21.32 -15.66
C ILE A 156 2.33 22.28 -16.78
N PHE A 157 3.53 22.05 -17.34
CA PHE A 157 4.07 22.86 -18.44
C PHE A 157 3.74 22.34 -19.85
N ILE A 158 2.68 21.53 -20.01
CA ILE A 158 2.15 21.15 -21.31
C ILE A 158 0.81 21.89 -21.53
N ASP A 159 0.87 23.21 -21.51
CA ASP A 159 -0.16 24.13 -21.98
C ASP A 159 0.51 25.22 -22.84
#